data_AF-F5YHS2-F1
#
_entry.id   AF-F5YHS2-F1
#
_cell.length_a   1.000
_cell.length_b   1.000
_cell.length_c   1.000
_cell.angle_alpha   90.00
_cell.angle_beta   90.00
_cell.angle_gamma   90.00
#
_symmetry.space_group_name_H-M   'P 1'
#
loop_
_entity.id
_entity.type
_entity.pdbx_description
1 polymer ?
#
loop_
_entity_poly.entity_id
_entity_poly.type
_entity_poly.pdbx_seq_one_letter_code
_entity_poly.pdbx_strand_id
1 'polypeptide(L)'
;MKKMLPALFLLGLSRLFAQEADIELPDQEVLEKIYNKPGIIKTEVSQEKGDDNLRWVEMYTDIHITTDIPMDKLRRTILEFNNYPRIFRRNQGVTVIWEDDSVYLDMTVGATLLGISFLTKYRVSVTELFNSPEEFVLDFSHVSDDGNVKDVYGRWYLKKIPLSAEGEQRFYVRYYASSKVIRKYPFLRMIMAMFINSESRDLMNQFLKTAGEM
;
A
#
# COMPACT_ATOMS: atom_id res chain seq x y z
N MET A 1 -39.18 20.57 24.09
CA MET A 1 -37.78 20.90 24.43
C MET A 1 -36.92 19.67 24.15
N LYS A 2 -36.25 19.60 23.00
CA LYS A 2 -34.80 19.87 22.84
C LYS A 2 -33.92 19.22 23.93
N LYS A 3 -33.17 18.16 23.59
CA LYS A 3 -31.72 18.23 23.29
C LYS A 3 -31.13 16.87 22.87
N MET A 4 -30.44 16.92 21.73
CA MET A 4 -29.36 16.10 21.17
C MET A 4 -28.86 14.84 21.89
N LEU A 5 -28.63 13.78 21.10
CA LEU A 5 -27.29 13.18 20.95
C LEU A 5 -27.16 12.45 19.59
N PRO A 6 -26.30 12.91 18.66
CA PRO A 6 -25.87 12.16 17.48
C PRO A 6 -24.45 11.64 17.70
N ALA A 7 -24.24 10.34 17.88
CA ALA A 7 -22.90 9.76 17.89
C ALA A 7 -22.95 8.22 17.85
N LEU A 8 -23.30 7.61 16.72
CA LEU A 8 -23.05 6.17 16.52
C LEU A 8 -22.92 5.71 15.05
N PHE A 9 -22.79 6.65 14.10
CA PHE A 9 -22.73 6.35 12.67
C PHE A 9 -21.38 6.68 12.01
N LEU A 10 -20.27 6.61 12.77
CA LEU A 10 -18.93 6.99 12.28
C LEU A 10 -17.93 5.83 12.16
N LEU A 11 -18.28 4.60 12.56
CA LEU A 11 -17.34 3.45 12.51
C LEU A 11 -17.59 2.48 11.35
N GLY A 12 -18.68 2.64 10.59
CA GLY A 12 -18.96 1.85 9.39
C GLY A 12 -18.51 2.49 8.07
N LEU A 13 -18.08 3.76 8.09
CA LEU A 13 -17.75 4.51 6.89
C LEU A 13 -16.34 4.19 6.33
N SER A 14 -15.43 3.65 7.13
CA SER A 14 -14.07 3.33 6.67
C SER A 14 -14.01 2.17 5.66
N ARG A 15 -15.03 1.31 5.60
CA ARG A 15 -15.12 0.23 4.60
C ARG A 15 -15.64 0.70 3.24
N LEU A 16 -16.46 1.74 3.19
CA LEU A 16 -17.03 2.28 1.95
C LEU A 16 -16.12 3.31 1.27
N PHE A 17 -15.30 4.05 2.03
CA PHE A 17 -14.40 5.05 1.45
C PHE A 17 -13.17 4.49 0.71
N ALA A 18 -12.84 3.21 0.89
CA ALA A 18 -11.72 2.59 0.17
C ALA A 18 -12.13 1.94 -1.16
N GLN A 19 -13.42 1.67 -1.36
CA GLN A 19 -13.94 0.96 -2.54
C GLN A 19 -14.49 1.88 -3.62
N GLU A 20 -14.91 3.11 -3.26
CA GLU A 20 -15.49 4.11 -4.18
C GLU A 20 -14.78 5.47 -4.12
N ALA A 21 -13.52 5.54 -3.71
CA ALA A 21 -12.73 6.72 -4.00
C ALA A 21 -12.46 6.71 -5.51
N ASP A 22 -13.33 7.39 -6.27
CA ASP A 22 -12.96 8.00 -7.55
C ASP A 22 -11.55 8.54 -7.35
N ILE A 23 -10.58 7.93 -8.04
CA ILE A 23 -9.22 8.44 -8.03
C ILE A 23 -9.27 9.69 -8.90
N GLU A 24 -9.74 10.79 -8.31
CA GLU A 24 -9.36 12.10 -8.79
C GLU A 24 -7.84 12.08 -8.80
N LEU A 25 -7.28 12.33 -9.99
CA LEU A 25 -5.87 12.67 -10.10
C LEU A 25 -5.57 13.69 -9.00
N PRO A 26 -4.39 13.62 -8.37
CA PRO A 26 -3.98 14.74 -7.55
C PRO A 26 -4.17 16.02 -8.36
N ASP A 27 -4.76 17.03 -7.75
CA ASP A 27 -4.95 18.31 -8.41
C ASP A 27 -3.61 18.81 -8.99
N GLN A 28 -3.68 19.75 -9.92
CA GLN A 28 -2.49 20.28 -10.57
C GLN A 28 -1.46 20.81 -9.55
N GLU A 29 -1.91 21.29 -8.39
CA GLU A 29 -1.05 21.72 -7.29
C GLU A 29 -0.25 20.57 -6.66
N VAL A 30 -0.87 19.40 -6.42
CA VAL A 30 -0.17 18.22 -5.94
C VAL A 30 0.79 17.71 -7.00
N LEU A 31 0.38 17.63 -8.27
CA LEU A 31 1.27 17.25 -9.37
C LEU A 31 2.51 18.15 -9.40
N GLU A 32 2.34 19.47 -9.36
CA GLU A 32 3.45 20.44 -9.30
C GLU A 32 4.37 20.22 -8.08
N LYS A 33 3.81 19.88 -6.92
CA LYS A 33 4.59 19.54 -5.71
C LYS A 33 5.42 18.26 -5.88
N ILE A 34 4.91 17.25 -6.59
CA ILE A 34 5.56 15.94 -6.75
C ILE A 34 6.40 15.81 -8.02
N TYR A 35 6.27 16.71 -8.99
CA TYR A 35 7.12 16.74 -10.20
C TYR A 35 8.60 16.90 -9.84
N ASN A 36 8.89 17.70 -8.82
CA ASN A 36 10.26 18.07 -8.44
C ASN A 36 10.80 17.31 -7.22
N LYS A 37 9.94 16.56 -6.51
CA LYS A 37 10.31 15.78 -5.33
C LYS A 37 9.41 14.55 -5.20
N PRO A 38 9.94 13.32 -5.15
CA PRO A 38 9.14 12.16 -4.79
C PRO A 38 8.50 12.38 -3.40
N GLY A 39 7.18 12.24 -3.31
CA GLY A 39 6.39 12.60 -2.14
C GLY A 39 5.82 11.39 -1.39
N ILE A 40 6.04 11.31 -0.09
CA ILE A 40 5.12 10.58 0.78
C ILE A 40 4.03 11.57 1.16
N ILE A 41 2.79 11.31 0.73
CA ILE A 41 1.67 12.19 1.06
C ILE A 41 1.15 11.85 2.46
N LYS A 42 0.99 10.55 2.76
CA LYS A 42 0.43 10.15 4.05
C LYS A 42 0.96 8.81 4.53
N THR A 43 1.34 8.76 5.80
CA THR A 43 1.53 7.53 6.56
C THR A 43 0.86 7.68 7.90
N GLU A 44 0.11 6.69 8.32
CA GLU A 44 -0.61 6.73 9.59
C GLU A 44 -0.49 5.38 10.29
N VAL A 45 -0.26 5.42 11.61
CA VAL A 45 -0.35 4.23 12.45
C VAL A 45 -1.36 4.50 13.55
N SER A 46 -2.50 3.84 13.44
CA SER A 46 -3.63 3.97 14.37
C SER A 46 -3.77 2.71 15.22
N GLN A 47 -4.66 2.76 16.21
CA GLN A 47 -4.99 1.61 17.03
C GLN A 47 -6.50 1.50 17.19
N GLU A 48 -7.03 0.33 16.90
CA GLU A 48 -8.44 -0.02 17.04
C GLU A 48 -8.60 -1.00 18.21
N LYS A 49 -9.63 -0.82 19.04
CA LYS A 49 -10.10 -1.89 19.94
C LYS A 49 -11.02 -2.78 19.12
N GLY A 50 -10.66 -4.05 18.96
CA GLY A 50 -11.54 -5.04 18.38
C GLY A 50 -12.45 -5.68 19.42
N ASP A 51 -13.26 -6.64 18.96
CA ASP A 51 -14.05 -7.50 19.82
C ASP A 51 -13.13 -8.42 20.67
N ASP A 52 -13.66 -9.02 21.74
CA ASP A 52 -12.98 -10.02 22.57
C ASP A 52 -11.62 -9.59 23.18
N ASN A 53 -11.50 -8.34 23.63
CA ASN A 53 -10.28 -7.75 24.19
C ASN A 53 -9.07 -7.69 23.23
N LEU A 54 -9.24 -8.05 21.96
CA LEU A 54 -8.20 -7.94 20.95
C LEU A 54 -7.96 -6.47 20.59
N ARG A 55 -6.69 -6.10 20.41
CA ARG A 55 -6.30 -4.77 19.95
C ARG A 55 -5.63 -4.92 18.60
N TRP A 56 -6.02 -4.09 17.65
CA TRP A 56 -5.44 -4.06 16.32
C TRP A 56 -4.59 -2.82 16.16
N VAL A 57 -3.45 -2.96 15.49
CA VAL A 57 -2.66 -1.83 14.99
C VAL A 57 -2.92 -1.75 13.51
N GLU A 58 -3.41 -0.61 13.06
CA GLU A 58 -3.58 -0.34 11.63
C GLU A 58 -2.39 0.48 11.13
N MET A 59 -1.86 0.06 10.00
CA MET A 59 -0.82 0.76 9.27
C MET A 59 -1.39 1.16 7.92
N TYR A 60 -1.44 2.47 7.68
CA TYR A 60 -1.87 3.04 6.41
C TYR A 60 -0.71 3.77 5.75
N THR A 61 -0.53 3.56 4.46
CA THR A 61 0.49 4.20 3.63
C THR A 61 -0.16 4.65 2.33
N ASP A 62 0.12 5.88 1.91
CA ASP A 62 -0.26 6.44 0.62
C ASP A 62 0.91 7.28 0.08
N ILE A 63 1.58 6.74 -0.94
CA ILE A 63 2.81 7.26 -1.53
C ILE A 63 2.51 7.70 -2.95
N HIS A 64 2.97 8.89 -3.33
CA HIS A 64 2.72 9.50 -4.62
C HIS A 64 4.02 10.04 -5.19
N ILE A 65 4.42 9.56 -6.35
CA ILE A 65 5.66 10.03 -7.00
C ILE A 65 5.42 10.29 -8.47
N THR A 66 6.35 11.04 -9.06
CA THR A 66 6.54 11.11 -10.51
C THR A 66 7.89 10.51 -10.86
N THR A 67 7.98 9.93 -12.05
CA THR A 67 9.21 9.29 -12.55
C THR A 67 9.29 9.40 -14.07
N ASP A 68 10.49 9.33 -14.62
CA ASP A 68 10.75 9.17 -16.06
C ASP A 68 10.80 7.70 -16.50
N ILE A 69 10.73 6.74 -15.57
CA ILE A 69 10.74 5.32 -15.91
C ILE A 69 9.50 4.99 -16.75
N PRO A 70 9.65 4.39 -17.94
CA PRO A 70 8.54 4.04 -18.81
C PRO A 70 7.48 3.16 -18.14
N MET A 71 6.21 3.42 -18.49
CA MET A 71 5.03 2.71 -17.96
C MET A 71 5.16 1.18 -18.04
N ASP A 72 5.71 0.65 -19.13
CA ASP A 72 5.85 -0.80 -19.32
C ASP A 72 6.82 -1.43 -18.32
N LYS A 73 7.91 -0.74 -17.97
CA LYS A 73 8.86 -1.19 -16.94
C LYS A 73 8.27 -1.13 -15.54
N LEU A 74 7.56 -0.04 -15.22
CA LEU A 74 6.85 0.11 -13.96
C LEU A 74 5.82 -1.02 -13.77
N ARG A 75 4.98 -1.25 -14.79
CA ARG A 75 3.98 -2.32 -14.80
C ARG A 75 4.62 -3.69 -14.64
N ARG A 76 5.66 -4.01 -15.40
CA ARG A 76 6.40 -5.29 -15.27
C ARG A 76 6.94 -5.49 -13.86
N THR A 77 7.46 -4.43 -13.24
CA THR A 77 7.97 -4.49 -11.87
C THR A 77 6.88 -4.79 -10.85
N ILE A 78 5.68 -4.22 -11.02
CA ILE A 78 4.53 -4.52 -10.17
C ILE A 78 4.07 -5.98 -10.34
N LEU A 79 4.02 -6.47 -11.57
CA LEU A 79 3.53 -7.82 -11.87
C LEU A 79 4.58 -8.92 -11.60
N GLU A 80 5.85 -8.56 -11.40
CA GLU A 80 6.92 -9.50 -11.01
C GLU A 80 6.86 -9.78 -9.49
N PHE A 81 5.80 -10.45 -9.05
CA PHE A 81 5.50 -10.70 -7.64
C PHE A 81 6.62 -11.45 -6.91
N ASN A 82 7.39 -12.30 -7.60
CA ASN A 82 8.53 -13.00 -7.00
C ASN A 82 9.64 -12.06 -6.53
N ASN A 83 9.70 -10.85 -7.08
CA ASN A 83 10.70 -9.85 -6.72
C ASN A 83 10.26 -8.94 -5.54
N TYR A 84 9.05 -9.12 -5.03
CA TYR A 84 8.55 -8.33 -3.91
C TYR A 84 9.44 -8.37 -2.67
N PRO A 85 10.11 -9.47 -2.28
CA PRO A 85 11.06 -9.44 -1.16
C PRO A 85 12.24 -8.48 -1.34
N ARG A 86 12.58 -8.09 -2.59
CA ARG A 86 13.61 -7.07 -2.86
C ARG A 86 13.07 -5.64 -2.79
N ILE A 87 11.79 -5.46 -3.10
CA ILE A 87 11.11 -4.15 -3.10
C ILE A 87 10.59 -3.80 -1.70
N PHE A 88 9.98 -4.77 -1.03
CA PHE A 88 9.36 -4.62 0.28
C PHE A 88 10.28 -5.21 1.35
N ARG A 89 10.99 -4.36 2.08
CA ARG A 89 11.98 -4.77 3.09
C ARG A 89 11.43 -5.74 4.16
N ARG A 90 10.15 -5.63 4.52
CA ARG A 90 9.51 -6.52 5.49
C ARG A 90 9.02 -7.84 4.88
N ASN A 91 8.95 -7.93 3.56
CA ASN A 91 8.51 -9.14 2.89
C ASN A 91 9.68 -10.12 2.82
N GLN A 92 9.58 -11.22 3.55
CA GLN A 92 10.62 -12.24 3.64
C GLN A 92 10.43 -13.36 2.62
N GLY A 93 9.25 -13.44 2.01
CA GLY A 93 8.96 -14.47 1.02
C GLY A 93 7.57 -14.29 0.41
N VAL A 94 7.49 -14.59 -0.88
CA VAL A 94 6.25 -14.64 -1.65
C VAL A 94 6.17 -15.99 -2.35
N THR A 95 5.01 -16.63 -2.27
CA THR A 95 4.65 -17.73 -3.16
C THR A 95 3.48 -17.27 -4.02
N VAL A 96 3.67 -17.29 -5.34
CA VAL A 96 2.65 -16.92 -6.31
C VAL A 96 1.86 -18.15 -6.68
N ILE A 97 0.53 -18.07 -6.59
CA ILE A 97 -0.40 -19.15 -6.90
C ILE A 97 -1.32 -18.63 -8.00
N TRP A 98 -1.33 -19.34 -9.13
CA TRP A 98 -2.17 -19.05 -10.29
C TRP A 98 -3.32 -20.05 -10.32
N GLU A 99 -4.56 -19.58 -10.21
CA GLU A 99 -5.77 -20.41 -10.25
C GLU A 99 -6.73 -19.81 -11.26
N ASP A 100 -6.90 -20.49 -12.41
CA ASP A 100 -7.73 -20.03 -13.53
C ASP A 100 -7.43 -18.57 -13.91
N ASP A 101 -8.37 -17.66 -13.59
CA ASP A 101 -8.29 -16.21 -13.87
C ASP A 101 -7.87 -15.39 -12.63
N SER A 102 -7.42 -16.04 -11.56
CA SER A 102 -7.06 -15.42 -10.28
C SER A 102 -5.60 -15.61 -9.93
N VAL A 103 -5.03 -14.57 -9.32
CA VAL A 103 -3.66 -14.60 -8.78
C VAL A 103 -3.73 -14.41 -7.27
N TYR A 104 -3.12 -15.33 -6.54
CA TYR A 104 -2.98 -15.22 -5.09
C TYR A 104 -1.50 -15.12 -4.71
N LEU A 105 -1.22 -14.31 -3.70
CA LEU A 105 0.12 -14.16 -3.13
C LEU A 105 0.09 -14.61 -1.67
N ASP A 106 0.79 -15.71 -1.40
CA ASP A 106 1.11 -16.12 -0.03
C ASP A 106 2.35 -15.34 0.42
N MET A 107 2.11 -14.39 1.34
CA MET A 107 3.10 -13.43 1.82
C MET A 107 3.57 -13.84 3.20
N THR A 108 4.89 -13.89 3.40
CA THR A 108 5.49 -13.94 4.74
C THR A 108 6.12 -12.59 5.03
N VAL A 109 5.53 -11.85 5.96
CA VAL A 109 5.97 -10.49 6.30
C VAL A 109 6.43 -10.44 7.74
N GLY A 110 7.51 -9.70 7.97
CA GLY A 110 8.01 -9.51 9.31
C GLY A 110 9.14 -8.53 9.48
N ALA A 111 9.46 -8.27 10.74
CA ALA A 111 10.56 -7.44 11.15
C ALA A 111 11.30 -8.10 12.32
N THR A 112 12.59 -7.82 12.44
CA THR A 112 13.38 -8.22 13.62
C THR A 112 13.84 -6.95 14.33
N LEU A 113 13.51 -6.84 15.62
CA LEU A 113 13.95 -5.72 16.46
C LEU A 113 14.43 -6.26 17.80
N LEU A 114 15.66 -5.90 18.20
CA LEU A 114 16.26 -6.31 19.47
C LEU A 114 16.22 -7.84 19.70
N GLY A 115 16.44 -8.63 18.63
CA GLY A 115 16.40 -10.09 18.67
C GLY A 115 15.01 -10.73 18.67
N ILE A 116 13.94 -9.92 18.70
CA ILE A 116 12.56 -10.40 18.61
C ILE A 116 12.12 -10.34 17.15
N SER A 117 11.74 -11.48 16.59
CA SER A 117 11.17 -11.59 15.24
C SER A 117 9.64 -11.55 15.30
N PHE A 118 9.05 -10.64 14.54
CA PHE A 118 7.61 -10.58 14.32
C PHE A 118 7.36 -11.11 12.93
N LEU A 119 6.82 -12.33 12.82
CA LEU A 119 6.47 -12.95 11.55
C LEU A 119 4.97 -13.16 11.49
N THR A 120 4.42 -12.89 10.32
CA THR A 120 3.02 -13.07 10.01
C THR A 120 2.89 -13.58 8.59
N LYS A 121 1.98 -14.51 8.40
CA LYS A 121 1.64 -15.05 7.07
C LYS A 121 0.21 -14.67 6.72
N TYR A 122 0.01 -14.23 5.49
CA TYR A 122 -1.30 -13.95 4.94
C TYR A 122 -1.32 -14.18 3.43
N ARG A 123 -2.51 -14.42 2.91
CA ARG A 123 -2.83 -14.52 1.49
C ARG A 123 -3.60 -13.29 1.06
N VAL A 124 -3.20 -12.73 -0.08
CA VAL A 124 -4.00 -11.74 -0.80
C VAL A 124 -4.40 -12.28 -2.16
N SER A 125 -5.58 -11.90 -2.64
CA SER A 125 -5.94 -11.97 -4.05
C SER A 125 -5.51 -10.69 -4.74
N VAL A 126 -5.09 -10.80 -5.99
CA VAL A 126 -4.66 -9.69 -6.82
C VAL A 126 -5.58 -9.59 -8.03
N THR A 127 -5.97 -8.38 -8.40
CA THR A 127 -6.88 -8.12 -9.51
C THR A 127 -6.38 -6.95 -10.35
N GLU A 128 -6.10 -7.20 -11.63
CA GLU A 128 -5.89 -6.14 -12.62
C GLU A 128 -7.23 -5.52 -12.99
N LEU A 129 -7.43 -4.25 -12.65
CA LEU A 129 -8.67 -3.53 -12.99
C LEU A 129 -8.56 -2.80 -14.33
N PHE A 130 -7.38 -2.25 -14.64
CA PHE A 130 -7.11 -1.55 -15.88
C PHE A 130 -5.70 -1.85 -16.36
N ASN A 131 -5.54 -2.05 -17.66
CA ASN A 131 -4.26 -2.34 -18.28
C ASN A 131 -4.17 -1.73 -19.68
N SER A 132 -3.69 -0.49 -19.75
CA SER A 132 -3.52 0.26 -21.00
C SER A 132 -2.15 0.94 -21.06
N PRO A 133 -1.73 1.48 -22.22
CA PRO A 133 -0.50 2.27 -22.32
C PRO A 133 -0.49 3.54 -21.48
N GLU A 134 -1.68 4.08 -21.14
CA GLU A 134 -1.83 5.37 -20.48
C GLU A 134 -2.12 5.24 -18.98
N GLU A 135 -2.66 4.08 -18.56
CA GLU A 135 -3.14 3.85 -17.20
C GLU A 135 -3.09 2.35 -16.87
N PHE A 136 -2.64 2.03 -15.66
CA PHE A 136 -2.59 0.68 -15.11
C PHE A 136 -3.03 0.69 -13.64
N VAL A 137 -3.88 -0.26 -13.26
CA VAL A 137 -4.42 -0.39 -11.91
C VAL A 137 -4.41 -1.85 -11.47
N LEU A 138 -3.78 -2.10 -10.32
CA LEU A 138 -3.72 -3.41 -9.68
C LEU A 138 -4.18 -3.31 -8.23
N ASP A 139 -5.26 -4.00 -7.89
CA ASP A 139 -5.75 -4.11 -6.53
C ASP A 139 -5.24 -5.39 -5.88
N PHE A 140 -5.06 -5.34 -4.56
CA PHE A 140 -4.90 -6.52 -3.74
C PHE A 140 -5.78 -6.44 -2.50
N SER A 141 -6.32 -7.58 -2.10
CA SER A 141 -7.24 -7.68 -0.96
C SER A 141 -7.02 -8.97 -0.18
N HIS A 142 -7.33 -8.93 1.11
CA HIS A 142 -7.13 -10.02 2.05
C HIS A 142 -8.02 -11.22 1.72
N VAL A 143 -7.43 -12.41 1.78
CA VAL A 143 -8.14 -13.69 1.61
C VAL A 143 -8.10 -14.51 2.90
N SER A 144 -6.90 -14.72 3.45
CA SER A 144 -6.71 -15.54 4.65
C SER A 144 -5.41 -15.19 5.37
N ASP A 145 -5.29 -15.62 6.63
CA ASP A 145 -4.12 -15.33 7.46
C ASP A 145 -3.90 -16.39 8.56
N ASP A 146 -2.80 -16.22 9.31
CA ASP A 146 -2.39 -17.07 10.43
C ASP A 146 -3.01 -16.69 11.80
N GLY A 147 -4.08 -15.90 11.78
CA GLY A 147 -4.76 -15.32 12.95
C GLY A 147 -4.13 -14.01 13.46
N ASN A 148 -3.06 -13.52 12.81
CA ASN A 148 -2.37 -12.30 13.23
C ASN A 148 -2.70 -11.08 12.38
N VAL A 149 -3.52 -11.24 11.35
CA VAL A 149 -3.94 -10.18 10.43
C VAL A 149 -5.46 -10.14 10.42
N LYS A 150 -6.05 -8.97 10.57
CA LYS A 150 -7.51 -8.81 10.41
C LYS A 150 -7.86 -8.48 8.97
N ASP A 151 -7.03 -7.66 8.34
CA ASP A 151 -7.30 -7.12 7.01
C ASP A 151 -5.99 -6.61 6.37
N VAL A 152 -5.90 -6.74 5.06
CA VAL A 152 -4.84 -6.19 4.20
C VAL A 152 -5.47 -5.86 2.86
N TYR A 153 -5.35 -4.62 2.43
CA TYR A 153 -5.78 -4.22 1.09
C TYR A 153 -4.91 -3.08 0.58
N GLY A 154 -4.87 -2.90 -0.72
CA GLY A 154 -4.13 -1.82 -1.34
C GLY A 154 -4.25 -1.81 -2.84
N ARG A 155 -3.55 -0.86 -3.46
CA ARG A 155 -3.55 -0.64 -4.89
C ARG A 155 -2.20 -0.11 -5.35
N TRP A 156 -1.80 -0.58 -6.52
CA TRP A 156 -0.90 0.15 -7.39
C TRP A 156 -1.69 0.88 -8.46
N TYR A 157 -1.36 2.14 -8.67
CA TYR A 157 -1.96 2.97 -9.70
C TYR A 157 -0.86 3.69 -10.46
N LEU A 158 -0.82 3.47 -11.77
CA LEU A 158 0.11 4.13 -12.68
C LEU A 158 -0.68 4.94 -13.69
N LYS A 159 -0.20 6.14 -13.98
CA LYS A 159 -0.80 7.00 -15.00
C LYS A 159 0.24 7.81 -15.75
N LYS A 160 0.10 7.89 -17.06
CA LYS A 160 0.83 8.88 -17.84
C LYS A 160 0.26 10.27 -17.52
N ILE A 161 1.16 11.20 -17.22
CA ILE A 161 0.80 12.59 -16.94
C ILE A 161 1.23 13.49 -18.11
N PRO A 162 0.69 14.72 -18.22
CA PRO A 162 1.14 15.68 -19.22
C PRO A 162 2.66 15.88 -19.19
N LEU A 163 3.24 16.36 -20.29
CA LEU A 163 4.66 16.66 -20.33
C LEU A 163 5.04 17.66 -19.23
N SER A 164 6.24 17.53 -18.68
CA SER A 164 6.79 18.53 -17.78
C SER A 164 6.92 19.89 -18.51
N ALA A 165 7.16 20.96 -17.76
CA ALA A 165 7.47 22.28 -18.34
C ALA A 165 8.68 22.25 -19.30
N GLU A 166 9.56 21.25 -19.15
CA GLU A 166 10.76 21.04 -19.96
C GLU A 166 10.50 20.08 -21.15
N GLY A 167 9.26 19.60 -21.32
CA GLY A 167 8.87 18.72 -22.42
C GLY A 167 9.16 17.23 -22.18
N GLU A 168 9.52 16.85 -20.96
CA GLU A 168 9.86 15.46 -20.63
C GLU A 168 8.60 14.62 -20.35
N GLN A 169 8.58 13.39 -20.85
CA GLN A 169 7.54 12.43 -20.49
C GLN A 169 7.76 11.93 -19.06
N ARG A 170 6.76 12.11 -18.22
CA ARG A 170 6.74 11.60 -16.85
C ARG A 170 5.53 10.69 -16.63
N PHE A 171 5.63 9.85 -15.61
CA PHE A 171 4.59 8.94 -15.18
C PHE A 171 4.35 9.13 -13.69
N TYR A 172 3.09 9.14 -13.31
CA TYR A 172 2.63 9.18 -11.94
C TYR A 172 2.49 7.75 -11.41
N VAL A 173 2.98 7.53 -10.19
CA VAL A 173 2.84 6.28 -9.45
C VAL A 173 2.22 6.59 -8.11
N ARG A 174 1.13 5.89 -7.79
CA ARG A 174 0.55 5.84 -6.46
C ARG A 174 0.56 4.42 -5.95
N TYR A 175 1.06 4.27 -4.73
CA TYR A 175 0.94 3.06 -3.96
C TYR A 175 0.19 3.39 -2.67
N TYR A 176 -0.95 2.75 -2.47
CA TYR A 176 -1.61 2.79 -1.16
C TYR A 176 -1.78 1.38 -0.61
N ALA A 177 -1.67 1.26 0.70
CA ALA A 177 -1.93 0.02 1.41
C ALA A 177 -2.44 0.32 2.83
N SER A 178 -3.41 -0.46 3.28
CA SER A 178 -3.77 -0.59 4.69
C SER A 178 -3.57 -2.03 5.14
N SER A 179 -3.06 -2.20 6.36
CA SER A 179 -2.96 -3.49 7.01
C SER A 179 -3.33 -3.37 8.48
N LYS A 180 -4.09 -4.33 8.99
CA LYS A 180 -4.51 -4.43 10.39
C LYS A 180 -3.91 -5.68 10.99
N VAL A 181 -3.00 -5.51 11.94
CA VAL A 181 -2.30 -6.62 12.61
C VAL A 181 -2.62 -6.67 14.08
N ILE A 182 -2.63 -7.87 14.65
CA ILE A 182 -2.90 -8.06 16.08
C ILE A 182 -1.79 -7.42 16.92
N ARG A 183 -2.19 -6.65 17.93
CA ARG A 183 -1.27 -6.05 18.91
C ARG A 183 -0.85 -7.09 19.94
N LYS A 184 0.12 -7.94 19.59
CA LYS A 184 0.71 -8.90 20.54
C LYS A 184 1.45 -8.24 21.70
N TYR A 185 1.93 -7.00 21.52
CA TYR A 185 2.81 -6.33 22.48
C TYR A 185 2.42 -4.87 22.73
N PRO A 186 2.69 -4.33 23.93
CA PRO A 186 2.30 -2.96 24.28
C PRO A 186 2.96 -1.90 23.39
N PHE A 187 4.14 -2.13 22.83
CA PHE A 187 4.88 -1.12 22.07
C PHE A 187 4.78 -1.25 20.54
N LEU A 188 4.01 -2.22 20.02
CA LEU A 188 3.96 -2.50 18.57
C LEU A 188 3.61 -1.27 17.73
N ARG A 189 2.59 -0.50 18.14
CA ARG A 189 2.19 0.74 17.46
C ARG A 189 3.35 1.74 17.36
N MET A 190 4.07 1.95 18.47
CA MET A 190 5.18 2.90 18.51
C MET A 190 6.32 2.44 17.61
N ILE A 191 6.64 1.14 17.63
CA ILE A 191 7.64 0.53 16.75
C ILE A 191 7.26 0.75 15.29
N MET A 192 6.02 0.43 14.90
CA MET A 192 5.56 0.62 13.53
C MET A 192 5.59 2.10 13.12
N ALA A 193 5.17 3.02 13.99
CA ALA A 193 5.19 4.46 13.73
C ALA A 193 6.60 5.02 13.53
N MET A 194 7.62 4.48 14.22
CA MET A 194 9.01 4.92 14.04
C MET A 194 9.57 4.55 12.67
N PHE A 195 9.14 3.43 12.08
CA PHE A 195 9.72 2.91 10.84
C PHE A 195 8.88 3.16 9.59
N ILE A 196 7.57 3.40 9.71
CA ILE A 196 6.67 3.49 8.56
C ILE A 196 7.14 4.50 7.51
N ASN A 197 7.62 5.68 7.94
CA ASN A 197 8.09 6.72 7.01
C ASN A 197 9.34 6.30 6.24
N SER A 198 10.35 5.75 6.94
CA SER A 198 11.60 5.35 6.30
C SER A 198 11.39 4.13 5.40
N GLU A 199 10.56 3.19 5.81
CA GLU A 199 10.21 2.01 5.02
C GLU A 199 9.40 2.36 3.76
N SER A 200 8.46 3.31 3.85
CA SER A 200 7.73 3.79 2.67
C SER A 200 8.65 4.46 1.66
N ARG A 201 9.66 5.22 2.11
CA ARG A 201 10.69 5.78 1.20
C ARG A 201 11.53 4.69 0.58
N ASP A 202 11.99 3.74 1.39
CA ASP A 202 12.82 2.62 0.93
C ASP A 202 12.07 1.77 -0.11
N LEU A 203 10.81 1.41 0.16
CA LEU A 203 9.92 0.72 -0.78
C LEU A 203 9.93 1.39 -2.14
N MET A 204 9.66 2.71 -2.17
CA MET A 204 9.54 3.42 -3.45
C MET A 204 10.88 3.56 -4.16
N ASN A 205 11.98 3.74 -3.41
CA ASN A 205 13.33 3.75 -3.96
C ASN A 205 13.71 2.39 -4.57
N GLN A 206 13.44 1.28 -3.87
CA GLN A 206 13.72 -0.07 -4.39
C GLN A 206 12.84 -0.40 -5.59
N PHE A 207 11.57 0.00 -5.56
CA PHE A 207 10.64 -0.14 -6.68
C PHE A 207 11.16 0.57 -7.94
N LEU A 208 11.47 1.87 -7.85
CA LEU A 208 11.99 2.63 -8.98
C LEU A 208 13.34 2.10 -9.46
N LYS A 209 14.25 1.74 -8.54
CA LYS A 209 15.53 1.15 -8.89
C LYS A 209 15.34 -0.14 -9.71
N THR A 210 14.49 -1.03 -9.21
CA THR A 210 14.17 -2.30 -9.88
C THR A 210 13.58 -2.05 -11.27
N ALA A 211 12.63 -1.12 -11.38
CA ALA A 211 12.00 -0.78 -12.65
C ALA A 211 12.98 -0.14 -13.65
N GLY A 212 13.97 0.61 -13.18
CA GLY A 212 15.01 1.19 -14.03
C GLY A 212 15.98 0.15 -14.61
N GLU A 213 16.15 -0.98 -13.93
CA GLU A 213 17.05 -2.08 -14.32
C GLU A 213 16.42 -3.09 -15.30
N MET A 214 15.08 -3.08 -15.46
CA MET A 214 14.36 -3.89 -16.46
C MET A 214 14.49 -3.34 -17.87
#